data_AF-A0A0C3K388-F1
#
_entry.id   AF-A0A0C3K388-F1
#
_cell.length_a   1.000
_cell.length_b   1.000
_cell.length_c   1.000
_cell.angle_alpha   90.00
_cell.angle_beta   90.00
_cell.angle_gamma   90.00
#
_symmetry.space_group_name_H-M   'P 1'
#
loop_
_entity.id
_entity.type
_entity.pdbx_description
1 polymer ?
#
loop_
_entity_poly.entity_id
_entity_poly.type
_entity_poly.pdbx_seq_one_letter_code
_entity_poly.pdbx_strand_id
1 'polypeptide(L)'
;AVKGSVRVLNSARWGEDDVFIVKHKDTEPSSSTTWNQQLPIYPPVDFSKSQQITTPAESIDQEDLVVYLNLGMHHVPRAEDTPNTLFTDSRSSFFIAPFNYFDDEPSRDIRNAVLLVQDPNSGKYEVEESGSGDDDKTCTPRADVTPAYIGQIETDLSSSG
;
A
#
# COMPACT_ATOMS: atom_id res chain seq x y z
N ALA A 1 7.06 1.19 -16.38
CA ALA A 1 6.70 1.26 -17.82
C ALA A 1 7.97 1.45 -18.65
N VAL A 2 7.96 1.04 -19.92
CA VAL A 2 9.10 1.29 -20.81
C VAL A 2 9.02 2.74 -21.28
N LYS A 3 10.04 3.56 -20.96
CA LYS A 3 10.12 4.96 -21.40
C LYS A 3 10.03 5.03 -22.93
N GLY A 4 9.16 5.89 -23.45
CA GLY A 4 8.95 6.03 -24.90
C GLY A 4 8.23 4.85 -25.55
N SER A 5 7.45 4.08 -24.80
CA SER A 5 6.68 2.95 -25.33
C SER A 5 5.70 3.39 -26.42
N VAL A 6 5.87 2.82 -27.62
CA VAL A 6 4.95 3.03 -28.76
C VAL A 6 3.59 2.38 -28.58
N ARG A 7 3.41 1.55 -27.55
CA ARG A 7 2.14 0.84 -27.27
C ARG A 7 1.22 1.64 -26.35
N VAL A 8 1.77 2.21 -25.29
CA VAL A 8 0.98 2.99 -24.32
C VAL A 8 1.02 4.49 -24.61
N LEU A 9 2.05 5.00 -25.29
CA LEU A 9 2.19 6.41 -25.64
C LEU A 9 1.93 7.30 -24.40
N ASN A 10 0.88 8.12 -24.41
CA ASN A 10 0.56 9.05 -23.33
C ASN A 10 -0.39 8.47 -22.27
N SER A 11 -0.98 7.27 -22.47
CA SER A 11 -2.03 6.75 -21.57
C SER A 11 -1.56 6.28 -20.20
N ALA A 12 -0.25 6.06 -20.03
CA ALA A 12 0.33 5.51 -18.81
C ALA A 12 1.68 6.12 -18.44
N ARG A 13 1.86 7.43 -18.68
CA ARG A 13 3.15 8.12 -18.41
C ARG A 13 3.50 8.16 -16.92
N TRP A 14 2.51 8.01 -16.03
CA TRP A 14 2.74 7.77 -14.61
C TRP A 14 3.62 6.56 -14.34
N GLY A 15 3.70 5.58 -15.25
CA GLY A 15 4.54 4.39 -15.03
C GLY A 15 6.02 4.58 -15.38
N GLU A 16 6.48 5.78 -15.77
CA GLU A 16 7.85 5.98 -16.27
C GLU A 16 8.92 6.10 -15.18
N ASP A 17 8.54 6.46 -13.96
CA ASP A 17 9.42 6.57 -12.80
C ASP A 17 8.74 5.96 -11.57
N ASP A 18 9.49 5.70 -10.50
CA ASP A 18 8.96 5.00 -9.32
C ASP A 18 8.05 5.91 -8.46
N VAL A 19 8.37 7.20 -8.40
CA VAL A 19 7.74 8.18 -7.52
C VAL A 19 7.56 9.51 -8.25
N PHE A 20 6.38 10.12 -8.11
CA PHE A 20 6.11 11.50 -8.47
C PHE A 20 5.57 12.25 -7.27
N ILE A 21 6.08 13.47 -7.05
CA ILE A 21 5.61 14.37 -6.01
C ILE A 21 5.04 15.59 -6.72
N VAL A 22 3.74 15.84 -6.51
CA VAL A 22 3.02 16.92 -7.17
C VAL A 22 2.27 17.78 -6.15
N LYS A 23 1.91 18.99 -6.53
CA LYS A 23 1.02 19.88 -5.79
C LYS A 23 -0.41 19.41 -6.00
N HIS A 24 -1.17 19.30 -4.90
CA HIS A 24 -2.56 18.89 -4.94
C HIS A 24 -3.42 19.90 -5.73
N LYS A 25 -4.34 19.38 -6.56
CA LYS A 25 -5.34 20.15 -7.31
C LYS A 25 -6.61 19.34 -7.48
N ASP A 26 -7.76 19.96 -7.20
CA ASP A 26 -9.08 19.34 -7.41
C ASP A 26 -9.33 18.95 -8.89
N THR A 27 -8.65 19.61 -9.83
CA THR A 27 -8.72 19.32 -11.27
C THR A 27 -7.88 18.11 -11.70
N GLU A 28 -7.02 17.57 -10.83
CA GLU A 28 -6.15 16.42 -11.09
C GLU A 28 -6.46 15.24 -10.12
N PRO A 29 -7.71 14.76 -10.03
CA PRO A 29 -8.13 13.81 -8.99
C PRO A 29 -7.60 12.38 -9.20
N SER A 30 -7.06 12.06 -10.40
CA SER A 30 -6.59 10.73 -10.77
C SER A 30 -5.46 10.82 -11.78
N SER A 31 -4.54 9.85 -11.76
CA SER A 31 -3.46 9.71 -12.73
C SER A 31 -3.87 9.02 -14.04
N SER A 32 -5.10 8.48 -14.10
CA SER A 32 -5.65 7.78 -15.27
C SER A 32 -7.18 7.75 -15.27
N THR A 33 -7.78 7.17 -16.31
CA THR A 33 -9.21 6.83 -16.39
C THR A 33 -9.40 5.52 -17.16
N THR A 34 -10.56 4.87 -17.02
CA THR A 34 -10.92 3.66 -17.77
C THR A 34 -10.83 3.86 -19.29
N TRP A 35 -10.99 5.10 -19.77
CA TRP A 35 -10.92 5.45 -21.19
C TRP A 35 -9.49 5.67 -21.72
N ASN A 36 -8.47 5.78 -20.87
CA ASN A 36 -7.08 6.01 -21.29
C ASN A 36 -6.56 4.91 -22.22
N GLN A 37 -7.01 3.67 -22.02
CA GLN A 37 -6.59 2.53 -22.85
C GLN A 37 -7.03 2.68 -24.31
N GLN A 38 -8.13 3.39 -24.58
CA GLN A 38 -8.70 3.52 -25.93
C GLN A 38 -8.11 4.70 -26.70
N LEU A 39 -7.53 5.68 -26.01
CA LEU A 39 -7.02 6.91 -26.60
C LEU A 39 -5.55 7.15 -26.21
N PRO A 40 -4.62 6.25 -26.58
CA PRO A 40 -3.23 6.34 -26.11
C PRO A 40 -2.47 7.57 -26.60
N ILE A 41 -2.86 8.16 -27.74
CA ILE A 41 -2.25 9.39 -28.27
C ILE A 41 -2.77 10.63 -27.52
N TYR A 42 -4.07 10.68 -27.24
CA TYR A 42 -4.74 11.82 -26.62
C TYR A 42 -5.69 11.34 -25.51
N PRO A 43 -5.15 10.80 -24.41
CA PRO A 43 -5.96 10.22 -23.35
C PRO A 43 -6.75 11.32 -22.63
N PRO A 44 -7.95 11.02 -22.08
CA PRO A 44 -8.69 12.01 -21.31
C PRO A 44 -7.92 12.50 -20.07
N VAL A 45 -7.11 11.62 -19.46
CA VAL A 45 -6.16 11.98 -18.40
C VAL A 45 -4.75 11.71 -18.91
N ASP A 46 -3.98 12.77 -19.18
CA ASP A 46 -2.57 12.68 -19.54
C ASP A 46 -1.72 13.09 -18.35
N PHE A 47 -1.17 12.11 -17.63
CA PHE A 47 -0.37 12.36 -16.43
C PHE A 47 0.84 13.26 -16.68
N SER A 48 1.42 13.22 -17.89
CA SER A 48 2.58 14.05 -18.23
C SER A 48 2.26 15.55 -18.33
N LYS A 49 0.97 15.89 -18.41
CA LYS A 49 0.48 17.27 -18.37
C LYS A 49 0.24 17.78 -16.95
N SER A 50 0.38 16.94 -15.92
CA SER A 50 0.42 17.43 -14.54
C SER A 50 1.54 18.45 -14.43
N GLN A 51 1.24 19.62 -13.86
CA GLN A 51 2.11 20.79 -13.99
C GLN A 51 3.49 20.62 -13.32
N GLN A 52 3.68 19.62 -12.43
CA GLN A 52 5.01 19.25 -11.93
C GLN A 52 5.90 18.49 -12.92
N ILE A 53 5.34 17.82 -13.93
CA ILE A 53 6.10 17.05 -14.93
C ILE A 53 6.33 17.92 -16.18
N THR A 54 5.60 19.03 -16.31
CA THR A 54 5.80 20.02 -17.36
C THR A 54 6.97 20.98 -17.06
N THR A 55 7.52 21.61 -18.09
CA THR A 55 8.56 22.64 -17.95
C THR A 55 7.98 24.02 -18.33
N PRO A 56 8.06 25.05 -17.44
CA PRO A 56 8.62 25.02 -16.09
C PRO A 56 7.73 24.26 -15.09
N ALA A 57 8.36 23.59 -14.14
CA ALA A 57 7.66 22.90 -13.06
C ALA A 57 7.12 23.89 -12.02
N GLU A 58 6.01 23.55 -11.38
CA GLU A 58 5.48 24.29 -10.25
C GLU A 58 6.30 24.09 -8.98
N SER A 59 6.30 25.10 -8.10
CA SER A 59 6.90 24.97 -6.76
C SER A 59 6.15 23.95 -5.92
N ILE A 60 6.89 23.19 -5.11
CA ILE A 60 6.38 22.24 -4.11
C ILE A 60 6.79 22.64 -2.68
N ASP A 61 7.44 23.79 -2.52
CA ASP A 61 7.91 24.27 -1.22
C ASP A 61 6.74 24.73 -0.35
N GLN A 62 6.51 24.06 0.79
CA GLN A 62 5.42 24.34 1.74
C GLN A 62 4.01 24.34 1.11
N GLU A 63 3.77 23.44 0.16
CA GLU A 63 2.48 23.26 -0.50
C GLU A 63 1.75 22.01 0.00
N ASP A 64 0.46 21.90 -0.35
CA ASP A 64 -0.27 20.64 -0.24
C ASP A 64 0.21 19.68 -1.33
N LEU A 65 0.72 18.51 -0.93
CA LEU A 65 1.42 17.58 -1.82
C LEU A 65 0.68 16.24 -1.96
N VAL A 66 0.67 15.72 -3.18
CA VAL A 66 0.26 14.36 -3.51
C VAL A 66 1.49 13.56 -3.95
N VAL A 67 1.63 12.35 -3.41
CA VAL A 67 2.67 11.41 -3.82
C VAL A 67 2.04 10.28 -4.62
N TYR A 68 2.41 10.15 -5.89
CA TYR A 68 2.09 8.99 -6.71
C TYR A 68 3.23 7.98 -6.62
N LEU A 69 2.93 6.76 -6.17
CA LEU A 69 3.89 5.68 -5.99
C LEU A 69 3.56 4.53 -6.93
N ASN A 70 4.57 4.03 -7.64
CA ASN A 70 4.44 2.83 -8.46
C ASN A 70 4.98 1.60 -7.74
N LEU A 71 4.16 0.57 -7.69
CA LEU A 71 4.59 -0.78 -7.35
C LEU A 71 4.52 -1.64 -8.60
N GLY A 72 5.55 -2.44 -8.84
CA GLY A 72 5.59 -3.30 -10.01
C GLY A 72 6.65 -4.39 -9.91
N MET A 73 6.67 -5.24 -10.93
CA MET A 73 7.64 -6.32 -11.07
C MET A 73 8.06 -6.49 -12.53
N HIS A 74 9.27 -6.98 -12.73
CA HIS A 74 9.68 -7.56 -14.00
C HIS A 74 9.37 -9.06 -13.98
N HIS A 75 8.20 -9.45 -14.49
CA HIS A 75 7.79 -10.85 -14.48
C HIS A 75 8.27 -11.56 -15.75
N VAL A 76 9.22 -12.50 -15.59
CA VAL A 76 9.61 -13.46 -16.62
C VAL A 76 9.10 -14.84 -16.19
N PRO A 77 8.00 -15.33 -16.78
CA PRO A 77 7.38 -16.58 -16.33
C PRO A 77 8.31 -17.79 -16.42
N ARG A 78 8.19 -18.69 -15.44
CA ARG A 78 8.96 -19.94 -15.31
C ARG A 78 8.05 -21.14 -15.02
N ALA A 79 8.62 -22.35 -14.96
CA ALA A 79 7.85 -23.58 -14.78
C ALA A 79 7.01 -23.56 -13.49
N GLU A 80 7.52 -22.88 -12.46
CA GLU A 80 6.89 -22.71 -11.16
C GLU A 80 5.68 -21.77 -11.17
N ASP A 81 5.44 -21.01 -12.27
CA ASP A 81 4.22 -20.24 -12.48
C ASP A 81 3.04 -21.10 -12.99
N THR A 82 3.25 -22.41 -13.18
CA THR A 82 2.20 -23.35 -13.61
C THR A 82 1.64 -24.13 -12.41
N PRO A 83 0.31 -24.17 -12.21
CA PRO A 83 -0.74 -23.60 -13.05
C PRO A 83 -1.04 -22.12 -12.79
N ASN A 84 -0.52 -21.56 -11.69
CA ASN A 84 -0.73 -20.17 -11.30
C ASN A 84 0.56 -19.58 -10.76
N THR A 85 0.77 -18.28 -11.02
CA THR A 85 1.83 -17.50 -10.38
C THR A 85 1.63 -17.44 -8.86
N LEU A 86 2.73 -17.58 -8.13
CA LEU A 86 2.72 -17.66 -6.67
C LEU A 86 2.79 -16.28 -6.01
N PHE A 87 1.86 -16.00 -5.10
CA PHE A 87 1.87 -14.75 -4.30
C PHE A 87 3.13 -14.59 -3.43
N THR A 88 3.82 -15.68 -3.09
CA THR A 88 5.04 -15.63 -2.28
C THR A 88 6.19 -14.91 -2.99
N ASP A 89 6.26 -15.06 -4.31
CA ASP A 89 7.36 -14.54 -5.13
C ASP A 89 6.95 -13.26 -5.87
N SER A 90 5.69 -13.19 -6.29
CA SER A 90 5.11 -12.05 -7.00
C SER A 90 4.59 -10.97 -6.06
N ARG A 91 5.52 -10.27 -5.39
CA ARG A 91 5.22 -9.23 -4.40
C ARG A 91 5.96 -7.91 -4.63
N SER A 92 5.31 -6.81 -4.26
CA SER A 92 5.86 -5.45 -4.21
C SER A 92 5.21 -4.71 -3.04
N SER A 93 5.94 -3.85 -2.33
CA SER A 93 5.40 -3.11 -1.18
C SER A 93 6.10 -1.76 -0.99
N PHE A 94 5.42 -0.84 -0.32
CA PHE A 94 6.01 0.37 0.27
C PHE A 94 5.50 0.52 1.70
N PHE A 95 6.17 1.37 2.48
CA PHE A 95 5.75 1.71 3.83
C PHE A 95 5.83 3.22 4.02
N ILE A 96 4.84 3.78 4.72
CA ILE A 96 4.91 5.15 5.23
C ILE A 96 5.25 5.00 6.71
N ALA A 97 6.45 5.45 7.08
CA ALA A 97 6.93 5.39 8.44
C ALA A 97 7.10 6.82 8.99
N PRO A 98 6.75 7.06 10.27
CA PRO A 98 7.02 8.34 10.93
C PRO A 98 8.52 8.66 10.92
N PHE A 99 8.88 9.91 10.58
CA PHE A 99 10.26 10.42 10.68
C PHE A 99 10.25 11.79 11.36
N ASN A 100 10.74 11.86 12.59
CA ASN A 100 10.64 13.05 13.47
C ASN A 100 9.20 13.59 13.60
N TYR A 101 8.20 12.72 13.50
CA TYR A 101 6.79 13.10 13.61
C TYR A 101 6.27 13.05 15.06
N PHE A 102 6.83 12.17 15.88
CA PHE A 102 6.51 12.00 17.30
C PHE A 102 7.72 12.36 18.17
N ASP A 103 7.47 12.66 19.45
CA ASP A 103 8.52 12.93 20.43
C ASP A 103 9.29 11.66 20.84
N ASP A 104 8.65 10.49 20.74
CA ASP A 104 9.24 9.18 20.97
C ASP A 104 8.57 8.08 20.11
N GLU A 105 8.96 6.82 20.36
CA GLU A 105 8.49 5.67 19.59
C GLU A 105 7.09 5.24 20.06
N PRO A 106 6.05 5.28 19.18
CA PRO A 106 4.66 5.16 19.61
C PRO A 106 4.25 3.74 20.05
N SER A 107 5.05 2.69 19.76
CA SER A 107 4.75 1.33 20.22
C SER A 107 4.98 1.12 21.72
N ARG A 108 5.69 2.06 22.38
CA ARG A 108 5.93 2.04 23.84
C ARG A 108 4.64 1.96 24.66
N ASP A 109 3.56 2.55 24.17
CA ASP A 109 2.27 2.62 24.89
C ASP A 109 1.31 1.48 24.55
N ILE A 110 1.74 0.46 23.77
CA ILE A 110 0.86 -0.65 23.41
C ILE A 110 0.67 -1.58 24.61
N ARG A 111 -0.59 -1.90 24.91
CA ARG A 111 -1.00 -2.75 26.03
C ARG A 111 -0.55 -4.22 25.97
N ASN A 112 -0.08 -4.68 24.81
CA ASN A 112 0.42 -6.04 24.62
C ASN A 112 1.95 -6.15 24.83
N ALA A 113 2.58 -5.11 25.38
CA ALA A 113 3.97 -5.16 25.83
C ALA A 113 4.11 -6.00 27.11
N VAL A 114 5.20 -6.76 27.18
CA VAL A 114 5.62 -7.56 28.34
C VAL A 114 6.98 -7.08 28.79
N LEU A 115 7.10 -6.65 30.04
CA LEU A 115 8.37 -6.27 30.66
C LEU A 115 8.76 -7.31 31.71
N LEU A 116 10.00 -7.81 31.62
CA LEU A 116 10.58 -8.72 32.60
C LEU A 116 11.51 -7.94 33.53
N VAL A 117 11.15 -7.84 34.81
CA VAL A 117 11.90 -7.11 35.82
C VAL A 117 12.60 -8.11 36.73
N GLN A 118 13.92 -8.03 36.87
CA GLN A 118 14.65 -8.93 37.76
C GLN A 118 14.65 -8.40 39.21
N ASP A 119 14.27 -9.24 40.17
CA ASP A 119 14.46 -8.96 41.58
C ASP A 119 15.95 -9.11 41.94
N PRO A 120 16.61 -8.03 42.39
CA PRO A 120 18.04 -8.04 42.71
C PRO A 120 18.40 -8.95 43.89
N ASN A 121 17.45 -9.30 44.76
CA ASN A 121 17.72 -10.12 45.94
C ASN A 121 17.52 -11.63 45.67
N SER A 122 16.47 -11.99 44.95
CA SER A 122 16.16 -13.39 44.64
C SER A 122 16.73 -13.88 43.30
N GLY A 123 17.12 -12.96 42.42
CA GLY A 123 17.55 -13.25 41.05
C GLY A 123 16.43 -13.72 40.12
N LYS A 124 15.17 -13.77 40.60
CA LYS A 124 13.99 -14.16 39.82
C LYS A 124 13.47 -13.00 38.98
N TYR A 125 12.71 -13.30 37.93
CA TYR A 125 12.04 -12.30 37.10
C TYR A 125 10.55 -12.20 37.47
N GLU A 126 10.07 -10.98 37.61
CA GLU A 126 8.66 -10.61 37.67
C GLU A 126 8.19 -10.16 36.28
N VAL A 127 6.95 -10.47 35.94
CA VAL A 127 6.36 -10.14 34.63
C VAL A 127 5.38 -8.99 34.83
N GLU A 128 5.67 -7.85 34.19
CA GLU A 128 4.75 -6.72 34.11
C GLU A 128 4.05 -6.73 32.74
N GLU A 129 2.74 -6.94 32.76
CA GLU A 129 1.89 -6.91 31.57
C GLU A 129 1.02 -5.65 31.59
N SER A 130 1.05 -4.86 30.51
CA SER A 130 0.42 -3.53 30.48
C SER A 130 -1.10 -3.55 30.18
N GLY A 131 -1.73 -4.71 30.06
CA GLY A 131 -3.16 -4.79 29.72
C GLY A 131 -3.85 -6.14 29.87
N SER A 132 -3.12 -7.25 29.98
CA SER A 132 -3.67 -8.59 30.22
C SER A 132 -3.62 -8.96 31.70
N GLY A 133 -4.30 -8.17 32.54
CA GLY A 133 -4.45 -8.46 33.97
C GLY A 133 -5.45 -9.59 34.28
N ASP A 134 -5.57 -10.59 33.40
CA ASP A 134 -6.50 -11.71 33.56
C ASP A 134 -5.72 -12.94 34.05
N ASP A 135 -6.08 -13.44 35.24
CA ASP A 135 -5.43 -14.59 35.89
C ASP A 135 -5.77 -15.92 35.18
N ASP A 136 -6.82 -15.95 34.35
CA ASP A 136 -7.26 -17.10 33.56
C ASP A 136 -6.65 -17.08 32.14
N LYS A 137 -5.33 -17.28 32.04
CA LYS A 137 -4.57 -17.28 30.77
C LYS A 137 -4.77 -18.53 29.90
N THR A 138 -5.64 -19.45 30.31
CA THR A 138 -5.85 -20.72 29.61
C THR A 138 -7.31 -20.86 29.19
N CYS A 139 -7.57 -20.62 27.91
CA CYS A 139 -8.86 -20.92 27.30
C CYS A 139 -8.66 -21.62 25.96
N THR A 140 -9.63 -22.46 25.58
CA THR A 140 -9.69 -23.04 24.24
C THR A 140 -10.84 -22.37 23.51
N PRO A 141 -10.62 -21.70 22.38
CA PRO A 141 -11.72 -21.17 21.58
C PRO A 141 -12.65 -22.32 21.16
N ARG A 142 -13.94 -22.04 21.03
CA ARG A 142 -14.92 -23.04 20.57
C ARG A 142 -14.47 -23.61 19.22
N ALA A 143 -14.50 -24.93 19.08
CA ALA A 143 -13.82 -25.67 18.01
C ALA A 143 -14.36 -25.49 16.57
N ASP A 144 -15.35 -24.63 16.34
CA ASP A 144 -16.16 -24.70 15.12
C ASP A 144 -16.32 -23.33 14.45
N VAL A 145 -15.28 -22.89 13.75
CA VAL A 145 -15.46 -21.95 12.63
C VAL A 145 -14.94 -22.64 11.39
N THR A 146 -15.76 -23.51 10.80
CA THR A 146 -15.47 -24.06 9.47
C THR A 146 -15.63 -22.93 8.46
N PRO A 147 -14.58 -22.57 7.68
CA PRO A 147 -14.72 -21.58 6.62
C PRO A 147 -15.83 -22.00 5.66
N ALA A 148 -16.83 -21.15 5.47
CA ALA A 148 -17.94 -21.42 4.56
C ALA A 148 -17.65 -20.79 3.19
N TYR A 149 -17.80 -21.58 2.12
CA TYR A 149 -17.84 -21.05 0.77
C TYR A 149 -19.17 -20.33 0.56
N ILE A 150 -19.12 -19.00 0.37
CA ILE A 150 -20.30 -18.15 0.18
C ILE A 150 -20.81 -18.11 -1.27
N GLY A 151 -20.27 -18.95 -2.16
CA GLY A 151 -20.62 -18.96 -3.58
C GLY A 151 -19.80 -17.98 -4.42
N GLN A 152 -20.06 -17.99 -5.73
CA GLN A 152 -19.66 -16.90 -6.61
C GLN A 152 -20.65 -15.75 -6.45
N ILE A 153 -20.15 -14.55 -6.18
CA ILE A 153 -20.96 -13.34 -6.25
C ILE A 153 -21.03 -12.95 -7.72
N GLU A 154 -22.15 -13.20 -8.39
CA GLU A 154 -22.42 -12.63 -9.70
C GLU A 154 -22.65 -11.13 -9.52
N THR A 155 -21.64 -10.33 -9.83
CA THR A 155 -21.79 -8.87 -9.92
C THR A 155 -22.55 -8.54 -11.20
N ASP A 156 -23.82 -8.16 -11.06
CA ASP A 156 -24.63 -7.64 -12.15
C ASP A 156 -24.17 -6.21 -12.52
N LEU A 157 -23.43 -6.12 -13.62
CA LEU A 157 -22.93 -4.85 -14.18
C LEU A 157 -24.01 -4.03 -14.91
N SER A 158 -25.27 -4.51 -14.98
CA SER A 158 -26.36 -3.78 -15.65
C SER A 158 -26.93 -2.60 -14.85
N SER A 159 -26.53 -2.44 -13.58
CA SER A 159 -27.05 -1.41 -12.67
C SER A 159 -26.21 -0.13 -12.57
N SER A 160 -25.03 -0.07 -13.19
CA SER A 160 -24.23 1.15 -13.31
C SER A 160 -24.57 1.88 -14.61
N GLY A 161 -25.70 2.60 -14.57
CA GLY A 161 -26.12 3.57 -15.60
C GLY A 161 -25.53 4.96 -15.37
#